data_AF-A0A813I786-F1
#
_entry.id   AF-A0A813I786-F1
#
_cell.length_a   1.000
_cell.length_b   1.000
_cell.length_c   1.000
_cell.angle_alpha   90.00
_cell.angle_beta   90.00
_cell.angle_gamma   90.00
#
_symmetry.space_group_name_H-M   'P 1'
#
loop_
_entity.id
_entity.type
_entity.pdbx_description
1 polymer ?
#
loop_
_entity_poly.entity_id
_entity_poly.type
_entity_poly.pdbx_seq_one_letter_code
_entity_poly.pdbx_strand_id
1 'polypeptide(L)'
;ASITCGSKMAAQRSKSMAARLVLMALAAVAMLNFVFSPTNFLLTCIDNSGAWKLKVMGVMGKGRTPNIREIFPGDMVVCVGRTGGAKNKVMRAIVVRTRKTTMSRLKNGMWSSFDMNAAVVVDTNGNPVGSRILGRIDQRCAVMWPKLAQIARE
;
A
#
# COMPACT_ATOMS: atom_id res chain seq x y z
N ALA A 1 -60.34 -13.26 -25.33
CA ALA A 1 -59.50 -13.15 -24.11
C ALA A 1 -57.98 -13.31 -24.38
N SER A 2 -57.51 -13.31 -25.64
CA SER A 2 -56.12 -13.65 -26.00
C SER A 2 -55.16 -12.46 -26.12
N ILE A 3 -55.65 -11.23 -26.26
CA ILE A 3 -54.82 -10.04 -26.56
C ILE A 3 -54.14 -9.47 -25.29
N THR A 4 -54.72 -9.71 -24.10
CA THR A 4 -54.18 -9.20 -22.82
C THR A 4 -53.07 -10.06 -22.22
N CYS A 5 -52.82 -11.26 -22.76
CA CYS A 5 -51.80 -12.18 -22.27
C CYS A 5 -50.39 -11.84 -22.82
N GLY A 6 -50.30 -11.49 -24.10
CA GLY A 6 -49.02 -11.17 -24.77
C GLY A 6 -48.36 -9.88 -24.27
N SER A 7 -49.13 -8.85 -23.97
CA SER A 7 -48.61 -7.57 -23.44
C SER A 7 -48.08 -7.72 -22.00
N LYS A 8 -48.75 -8.53 -21.18
CA LYS A 8 -48.28 -8.88 -19.82
C LYS A 8 -46.99 -9.71 -19.86
N MET A 9 -46.89 -10.69 -20.76
CA MET A 9 -45.66 -11.47 -20.94
C MET A 9 -44.48 -10.62 -21.44
N ALA A 10 -44.70 -9.71 -22.41
CA ALA A 10 -43.65 -8.82 -22.91
C ALA A 10 -43.14 -7.83 -21.84
N ALA A 11 -44.05 -7.25 -21.05
CA ALA A 11 -43.70 -6.38 -19.93
C ALA A 11 -42.95 -7.13 -18.81
N GLN A 12 -43.29 -8.39 -18.56
CA GLN A 12 -42.63 -9.24 -17.57
C GLN A 12 -41.22 -9.68 -18.02
N ARG A 13 -41.03 -9.87 -19.33
CA ARG A 13 -39.73 -10.16 -19.97
C ARG A 13 -38.78 -8.94 -19.98
N SER A 14 -39.32 -7.74 -20.19
CA SER A 14 -38.58 -6.48 -20.13
C SER A 14 -38.06 -6.17 -18.71
N LYS A 15 -38.91 -6.37 -17.68
CA LYS A 15 -38.51 -6.22 -16.26
C LYS A 15 -37.42 -7.21 -15.84
N SER A 16 -37.46 -8.44 -16.36
CA SER A 16 -36.44 -9.47 -16.16
C SER A 16 -35.10 -9.12 -16.81
N MET A 17 -35.11 -8.57 -18.03
CA MET A 17 -33.91 -8.13 -18.74
C MET A 17 -33.25 -6.95 -18.04
N ALA A 18 -34.03 -5.96 -17.58
CA ALA A 18 -33.51 -4.83 -16.82
C ALA A 18 -32.86 -5.27 -15.49
N ALA A 19 -33.50 -6.17 -14.74
CA ALA A 19 -32.93 -6.72 -13.50
C ALA A 19 -31.63 -7.51 -13.75
N ARG A 20 -31.54 -8.28 -14.85
CA ARG A 20 -30.31 -8.97 -15.26
C ARG A 20 -29.24 -7.99 -15.70
N LEU A 21 -29.58 -6.91 -16.40
CA LEU A 21 -28.62 -5.86 -16.75
C LEU A 21 -28.05 -5.15 -15.52
N VAL A 22 -28.91 -4.84 -14.54
CA VAL A 22 -28.50 -4.23 -13.27
C VAL A 22 -27.62 -5.18 -12.46
N LEU A 23 -27.95 -6.48 -12.40
CA LEU A 23 -27.13 -7.48 -11.72
C LEU A 23 -25.78 -7.70 -12.43
N MET A 24 -25.77 -7.73 -13.77
CA MET A 24 -24.54 -7.81 -14.55
C MET A 24 -23.69 -6.55 -14.41
N ALA A 25 -24.30 -5.36 -14.33
CA ALA A 25 -23.60 -4.11 -14.10
C ALA A 25 -23.03 -4.03 -12.67
N LEU A 26 -23.78 -4.46 -11.65
CA LEU A 26 -23.30 -4.56 -10.27
C LEU A 26 -22.18 -5.60 -10.14
N ALA A 27 -22.29 -6.75 -10.83
CA ALA A 27 -21.23 -7.75 -10.90
C ALA A 27 -19.99 -7.21 -11.63
N ALA A 28 -20.15 -6.46 -12.72
CA ALA A 28 -19.06 -5.82 -13.43
C ALA A 28 -18.37 -4.75 -12.57
N VAL A 29 -19.12 -3.93 -11.83
CA VAL A 29 -18.58 -2.94 -10.88
C VAL A 29 -17.87 -3.64 -9.72
N ALA A 30 -18.42 -4.74 -9.19
CA ALA A 30 -17.77 -5.55 -8.16
C ALA A 30 -16.47 -6.21 -8.66
N MET A 31 -16.46 -6.72 -9.89
CA MET A 31 -15.28 -7.29 -10.54
C MET A 31 -14.22 -6.22 -10.84
N LEU A 32 -14.63 -5.01 -11.24
CA LEU A 32 -13.73 -3.87 -11.43
C LEU A 32 -13.01 -3.51 -10.12
N ASN A 33 -13.75 -3.50 -9.00
CA ASN A 33 -13.19 -3.25 -7.67
C ASN A 33 -12.30 -4.40 -7.14
N PHE A 34 -12.54 -5.64 -7.56
CA PHE A 34 -11.73 -6.81 -7.16
C PHE A 34 -10.42 -6.93 -7.96
N VAL A 35 -10.46 -6.68 -9.27
CA VAL A 35 -9.28 -6.74 -10.16
C VAL A 35 -8.34 -5.56 -9.90
N PHE A 36 -8.89 -4.39 -9.55
CA PHE A 36 -8.10 -3.22 -9.15
C PHE A 36 -7.76 -3.27 -7.65
N SER A 37 -7.04 -4.31 -7.20
CA SER A 37 -6.39 -4.28 -5.89
C SER A 37 -5.46 -3.06 -5.85
N PRO A 38 -5.68 -2.07 -4.98
CA PRO A 38 -4.95 -0.82 -5.11
C PRO A 38 -3.52 -1.04 -4.64
N THR A 39 -2.59 -0.80 -5.57
CA THR A 39 -1.17 -0.55 -5.35
C THR A 39 -0.29 -1.76 -5.06
N ASN A 40 0.46 -2.18 -6.08
CA ASN A 40 1.66 -2.99 -5.93
C ASN A 40 2.84 -2.09 -5.50
N PHE A 41 2.71 -1.42 -4.35
CA PHE A 41 3.85 -0.67 -3.81
C PHE A 41 4.82 -1.64 -3.15
N LEU A 42 5.95 -1.85 -3.83
CA LEU A 42 7.01 -2.75 -3.39
C LEU A 42 8.15 -1.96 -2.79
N LEU A 43 8.61 -2.42 -1.64
CA LEU A 43 9.73 -1.86 -0.89
C LEU A 43 10.84 -2.92 -0.79
N THR A 44 12.08 -2.49 -0.92
CA THR A 44 13.24 -3.32 -0.59
C THR A 44 13.52 -3.20 0.90
N CYS A 45 13.69 -4.32 1.58
CA CYS A 45 14.11 -4.31 2.98
C CYS A 45 15.61 -4.02 3.03
N ILE A 46 16.03 -3.04 3.83
CA ILE A 46 17.44 -2.66 3.97
C ILE A 46 17.99 -2.96 5.36
N ASP A 47 17.37 -3.89 6.07
CA ASP A 47 17.82 -4.38 7.36
C ASP A 47 18.13 -5.89 7.30
N ASN A 48 18.70 -6.40 8.39
CA ASN A 48 19.00 -7.82 8.55
C ASN A 48 17.85 -8.61 9.23
N SER A 49 16.60 -8.13 9.16
CA SER A 49 15.43 -8.79 9.77
C SER A 49 15.01 -10.10 9.10
N GLY A 50 15.60 -10.42 7.94
CA GLY A 50 15.30 -11.61 7.15
C GLY A 50 14.22 -11.41 6.07
N ALA A 51 13.66 -10.21 5.94
CA ALA A 51 12.86 -9.84 4.77
C ALA A 51 13.74 -9.29 3.63
N TRP A 52 13.35 -9.51 2.37
CA TRP A 52 14.06 -8.96 1.19
C TRP A 52 13.18 -8.00 0.38
N LYS A 53 11.98 -8.45 -0.01
CA LYS A 53 10.94 -7.59 -0.62
C LYS A 53 9.72 -7.54 0.27
N LEU A 54 9.15 -6.35 0.42
CA LEU A 54 7.93 -6.09 1.18
C LEU A 54 6.87 -5.52 0.23
N LYS A 55 5.64 -6.04 0.33
CA LYS A 55 4.46 -5.44 -0.32
C LYS A 55 3.68 -4.65 0.72
N VAL A 56 3.45 -3.37 0.46
CA VAL A 56 2.63 -2.53 1.36
C VAL A 56 1.16 -2.89 1.20
N MET A 57 0.50 -3.07 2.34
CA MET A 57 -0.93 -3.37 2.44
C MET A 57 -1.72 -2.17 2.96
N GLY A 58 -1.09 -1.30 3.76
CA GLY A 58 -1.73 -0.11 4.31
C GLY A 58 -0.71 0.81 4.97
N VAL A 59 -1.11 2.07 5.20
CA VAL A 59 -0.30 3.08 5.90
C VAL A 59 -0.97 3.40 7.22
N MET A 60 -0.20 3.39 8.31
CA MET A 60 -0.74 3.67 9.63
C MET A 60 -1.19 5.13 9.72
N GLY A 61 -2.38 5.36 10.29
CA GLY A 61 -2.96 6.70 10.44
C GLY A 61 -3.52 7.31 9.14
N LYS A 62 -3.62 6.54 8.05
CA LYS A 62 -4.25 6.97 6.79
C LYS A 62 -5.41 6.04 6.44
N GLY A 63 -6.08 6.32 5.32
CA GLY A 63 -7.22 5.53 4.84
C GLY A 63 -6.89 4.04 4.67
N ARG A 64 -7.95 3.20 4.62
CA ARG A 64 -7.85 1.74 4.51
C ARG A 64 -7.04 1.28 3.29
N THR A 65 -7.13 2.03 2.20
CA THR A 65 -6.43 1.75 0.95
C THR A 65 -5.12 2.54 0.89
N PRO A 66 -3.96 1.89 0.73
CA PRO A 66 -2.71 2.62 0.54
C PRO A 66 -2.75 3.40 -0.77
N ASN A 67 -2.61 4.72 -0.69
CA ASN A 67 -2.37 5.56 -1.85
C ASN A 67 -0.86 5.78 -1.99
N ILE A 68 -0.24 5.26 -3.06
CA ILE A 68 1.21 5.42 -3.32
C ILE A 68 1.64 6.90 -3.25
N ARG A 69 0.77 7.81 -3.69
CA ARG A 69 1.08 9.25 -3.72
C ARG A 69 1.24 9.83 -2.31
N GLU A 70 0.66 9.19 -1.31
CA GLU A 70 0.64 9.63 0.08
C GLU A 70 1.72 8.95 0.92
N ILE A 71 2.50 8.00 0.38
CA ILE A 71 3.58 7.34 1.12
C ILE A 71 4.85 8.18 1.03
N PHE A 72 5.36 8.60 2.19
CA PHE A 72 6.57 9.39 2.32
C PHE A 72 7.59 8.71 3.25
N PRO A 73 8.88 9.07 3.17
CA PRO A 73 9.86 8.66 4.16
C PRO A 73 9.42 9.07 5.57
N GLY A 74 9.57 8.16 6.53
CA GLY A 74 9.11 8.29 7.91
C GLY A 74 7.71 7.73 8.19
N ASP A 75 6.92 7.40 7.16
CA ASP A 75 5.62 6.76 7.37
C ASP A 75 5.78 5.31 7.82
N MET A 76 4.99 4.91 8.82
CA MET A 76 4.85 3.51 9.24
C MET A 76 3.80 2.82 8.36
N VAL A 77 4.16 1.70 7.76
CA VAL A 77 3.33 0.91 6.86
C VAL A 77 3.16 -0.51 7.38
N VAL A 78 2.00 -1.09 7.11
CA VAL A 78 1.76 -2.53 7.28
C VAL A 78 2.12 -3.20 5.98
N CYS A 79 2.99 -4.20 6.03
CA CYS A 79 3.50 -4.87 4.86
C CYS A 79 3.54 -6.39 5.03
N VAL A 80 3.51 -7.09 3.90
CA VAL A 80 3.71 -8.54 3.81
C VAL A 80 5.02 -8.82 3.13
N GLY A 81 5.83 -9.69 3.73
CA GLY A 81 7.07 -10.18 3.09
C GLY A 81 6.76 -11.02 1.86
N ARG A 82 7.38 -10.70 0.72
CA ARG A 82 7.24 -11.46 -0.53
C ARG A 82 8.38 -12.46 -0.74
N THR A 83 9.58 -12.08 -0.32
CA THR A 83 10.80 -12.84 -0.51
C THR A 83 11.68 -12.75 0.73
N GLY A 84 12.48 -13.78 0.99
CA GLY A 84 13.34 -13.92 2.18
C GLY A 84 12.73 -14.85 3.22
N GLY A 85 13.36 -14.90 4.40
CA GLY A 85 12.90 -15.70 5.55
C GLY A 85 11.58 -15.24 6.15
N ALA A 86 11.14 -14.02 5.84
CA ALA A 86 9.86 -13.47 6.31
C ALA A 86 8.74 -13.50 5.25
N LYS A 87 8.82 -14.42 4.28
CA LYS A 87 7.80 -14.60 3.24
C LYS A 87 6.43 -14.91 3.84
N ASN A 88 5.38 -14.27 3.32
CA ASN A 88 3.98 -14.37 3.74
C ASN A 88 3.70 -13.93 5.19
N LYS A 89 4.69 -13.39 5.91
CA LYS A 89 4.48 -12.83 7.24
C LYS A 89 4.01 -11.38 7.13
N VAL A 90 2.99 -11.03 7.91
CA VAL A 90 2.55 -9.64 8.09
C VAL A 90 3.42 -8.98 9.15
N MET A 91 3.95 -7.79 8.86
CA MET A 91 4.80 -7.02 9.76
C MET A 91 4.59 -5.53 9.55
N ARG A 92 5.16 -4.71 10.45
CA ARG A 92 5.24 -3.27 10.27
C ARG A 92 6.62 -2.89 9.78
N ALA A 93 6.68 -1.87 8.94
CA ALA A 93 7.93 -1.32 8.46
C ALA A 93 7.82 0.20 8.39
N ILE A 94 8.94 0.89 8.52
CA ILE A 94 9.03 2.33 8.27
C ILE A 94 9.70 2.53 6.92
N VAL A 95 9.09 3.37 6.08
CA VAL A 95 9.67 3.75 4.79
C VAL A 95 10.84 4.69 5.04
N VAL A 96 12.04 4.32 4.61
CA VAL A 96 13.27 5.09 4.89
C VAL A 96 13.82 5.79 3.65
N ARG A 97 13.52 5.26 2.45
CA ARG A 97 13.90 5.85 1.16
C ARG A 97 12.76 5.72 0.16
N THR A 98 12.65 6.69 -0.73
CA THR A 98 11.70 6.67 -1.85
C THR A 98 12.34 7.27 -3.10
N ARG A 99 12.00 6.72 -4.27
CA ARG A 99 12.37 7.25 -5.59
C ARG A 99 11.60 8.51 -5.95
N LYS A 100 10.41 8.67 -5.35
CA LYS A 100 9.62 9.88 -5.56
C LYS A 100 10.39 11.05 -4.96
N THR A 101 10.60 12.12 -5.72
CA THR A 101 11.15 13.34 -5.13
C THR A 101 10.19 13.84 -4.06
N THR A 102 10.65 13.83 -2.81
CA THR A 102 9.87 14.31 -1.68
C THR A 102 10.49 15.56 -1.14
N MET A 103 9.67 16.62 -1.02
CA MET A 103 10.11 17.79 -0.29
C MET A 103 10.22 17.40 1.18
N SER A 104 11.40 17.63 1.75
CA SER A 104 11.59 17.48 3.17
C SER A 104 10.63 18.45 3.87
N ARG A 105 9.91 17.98 4.88
CA ARG A 105 9.11 18.87 5.74
C ARG A 105 9.98 19.79 6.59
N LEU A 106 11.30 19.62 6.57
CA LEU A 106 12.21 20.56 7.20
C LEU A 106 12.06 21.93 6.53
N LYS A 107 12.10 22.99 7.34
CA LYS A 107 11.83 24.38 6.96
C LYS A 107 12.76 24.95 5.87
N ASN A 108 13.73 24.19 5.40
CA ASN A 108 14.77 24.60 4.46
C ASN A 108 14.44 24.33 2.98
N GLY A 109 13.27 23.73 2.66
CA GLY A 109 12.85 23.53 1.28
C GLY A 109 13.71 22.55 0.48
N MET A 110 14.52 21.73 1.15
CA MET A 110 15.37 20.75 0.47
C MET A 110 14.56 19.57 -0.08
N TRP A 111 14.94 19.12 -1.26
CA TRP A 111 14.36 17.97 -1.93
C TRP A 111 15.28 16.76 -1.77
N SER A 112 14.70 15.62 -1.39
CA SER A 112 15.41 14.34 -1.35
C SER A 112 14.77 13.38 -2.34
N SER A 113 15.62 12.61 -3.03
CA SER A 113 15.23 11.50 -3.88
C SER A 113 16.30 10.42 -3.80
N PHE A 114 15.87 9.17 -3.79
CA PHE A 114 16.75 8.02 -3.69
C PHE A 114 16.68 7.13 -4.92
N ASP A 115 17.71 6.31 -5.06
CA ASP A 115 17.81 5.27 -6.08
C ASP A 115 16.75 4.17 -5.93
N MET A 116 16.26 3.87 -4.73
CA MET A 116 15.29 2.80 -4.50
C MET A 116 14.27 3.13 -3.40
N ASN A 117 13.09 2.53 -3.52
CA ASN A 117 12.14 2.53 -2.42
C ASN A 117 12.59 1.47 -1.40
N ALA A 118 12.87 1.90 -0.18
CA ALA A 118 13.35 1.03 0.87
C ALA A 118 12.63 1.24 2.19
N ALA A 119 12.64 0.20 3.01
CA ALA A 119 12.06 0.21 4.34
C ALA A 119 12.86 -0.65 5.33
N VAL A 120 12.62 -0.40 6.61
CA VAL A 120 13.17 -1.14 7.75
C VAL A 120 12.02 -1.74 8.55
N VAL A 121 12.13 -3.00 8.94
CA VAL A 121 11.11 -3.70 9.73
C VAL A 121 11.19 -3.23 11.16
N VAL A 122 10.02 -2.90 11.71
CA VAL A 122 9.88 -2.38 13.06
C VAL A 122 8.79 -3.09 13.83
N ASP A 123 8.89 -3.00 15.15
CA ASP A 123 7.84 -3.40 16.07
C ASP A 123 6.69 -2.36 16.09
N THR A 124 5.61 -2.68 16.78
CA THR A 124 4.45 -1.82 17.06
C THR A 124 4.82 -0.45 17.62
N ASN A 125 5.88 -0.38 18.42
CA ASN A 125 6.42 0.84 19.03
C ASN A 125 7.36 1.64 18.10
N GLY A 126 7.62 1.16 16.87
CA GLY A 126 8.56 1.79 15.94
C GLY A 126 10.04 1.52 16.25
N ASN A 127 10.34 0.58 17.15
CA ASN A 127 11.71 0.13 17.39
C ASN A 127 12.15 -0.82 16.26
N PRO A 128 13.39 -0.72 15.76
CA PRO A 128 13.91 -1.61 14.73
C PRO A 128 14.00 -3.05 15.24
N VAL A 129 13.56 -3.99 14.41
CA VAL A 129 13.70 -5.44 14.67
C VAL A 129 15.10 -5.91 14.28
N GLY A 130 15.62 -5.40 13.16
CA GLY A 130 16.99 -5.65 12.72
C GLY A 130 18.01 -4.82 13.51
N SER A 131 19.21 -5.38 13.71
CA SER A 131 20.31 -4.70 14.40
C SER A 131 21.17 -3.83 13.49
N ARG A 132 21.02 -3.97 12.16
CA ARG A 132 21.83 -3.23 11.17
C ARG A 132 20.96 -2.76 10.02
N ILE A 133 21.18 -1.51 9.59
CA ILE A 133 20.55 -0.89 8.43
C ILE A 133 21.63 -0.59 7.38
N LEU A 134 21.33 -0.85 6.11
CA LEU A 134 22.25 -0.69 4.98
C LEU A 134 22.06 0.66 4.27
N GLY A 135 23.10 1.48 4.35
CA GLY A 135 23.20 2.76 3.67
C GLY A 135 22.40 3.88 4.33
N ARG A 136 22.53 5.08 3.76
CA ARG A 136 21.92 6.30 4.26
C ARG A 136 20.38 6.26 4.23
N ILE A 137 19.78 6.88 5.24
CA ILE A 137 18.33 7.08 5.36
C ILE A 137 17.93 8.53 5.01
N ASP A 138 16.68 8.74 4.62
CA ASP A 138 16.14 10.07 4.40
C ASP A 138 16.17 10.92 5.69
N GLN A 139 16.55 12.19 5.56
CA GLN A 139 16.66 13.11 6.69
C GLN A 139 15.32 13.32 7.42
N ARG A 140 14.20 13.34 6.68
CA ARG A 140 12.85 13.38 7.27
C ARG A 140 12.61 12.17 8.15
N CYS A 141 12.99 10.98 7.69
CA CYS A 141 12.87 9.75 8.47
C CYS A 141 13.77 9.80 9.71
N ALA A 142 15.00 10.31 9.57
CA ALA A 142 15.93 10.44 10.69
C ALA A 142 15.41 11.34 11.82
N VAL A 143 14.76 12.45 11.46
CA VAL A 143 14.15 13.37 12.44
C VAL A 143 12.95 12.73 13.15
N MET A 144 12.11 11.98 12.44
CA MET A 144 10.94 11.33 13.03
C MET A 144 11.31 10.10 13.88
N TRP A 145 12.35 9.36 13.47
CA TRP A 145 12.75 8.10 14.08
C TRP A 145 14.25 8.09 14.43
N PRO A 146 14.66 8.78 15.51
CA PRO A 146 16.07 8.93 15.88
C PRO A 146 16.79 7.60 16.10
N LYS A 147 16.10 6.58 16.62
CA LYS A 147 16.65 5.24 16.84
C LYS A 147 17.09 4.57 15.54
N LEU A 148 16.36 4.79 14.43
CA LEU A 148 16.76 4.29 13.12
C LEU A 148 18.00 5.04 12.61
N ALA A 149 18.08 6.35 12.84
CA ALA A 149 19.22 7.15 12.44
C ALA A 149 20.51 6.75 13.16
N GLN A 150 20.43 6.33 14.42
CA GLN A 150 21.60 5.86 15.18
C GLN A 150 22.16 4.53 14.66
N ILE A 151 21.31 3.66 14.12
CA ILE A 151 21.71 2.34 13.60
C ILE A 151 22.14 2.40 12.13
N ALA A 152 21.64 3.39 11.39
CA ALA A 152 21.98 3.59 9.99
C ALA A 152 23.47 3.89 9.83
N ARG A 153 24.12 3.13 8.94
CA ARG A 153 25.50 3.40 8.51
C ARG A 153 25.45 4.13 7.18
N GLU A 154 26.33 5.12 7.00
CA GLU A 154 26.49 5.79 5.71
C GLU A 154 26.99 4.83 4.62
#